data_AF-T0AW48-F1
#
_entry.id   AF-T0AW48-F1
#
_cell.length_a   1.000
_cell.length_b   1.000
_cell.length_c   1.000
_cell.angle_alpha   90.00
_cell.angle_beta   90.00
_cell.angle_gamma   90.00
#
_symmetry.space_group_name_H-M   'P 1'
#
loop_
_entity.id
_entity.type
_entity.pdbx_description
1 polymer ?
#
loop_
_entity_poly.entity_id
_entity_poly.type
_entity_poly.pdbx_seq_one_letter_code
_entity_poly.pdbx_strand_id
1 'polypeptide(L)'
;MTSEGTRKMSNTNEDKLLAQLQALIGRKSAPQQARDPVNQPSIRNWCDAIGEENPIYTDPDAAARSPYGEVVAPPAMLGVWTLAGNIPRLPDPDCPRSCAMKLLAEAGYRSTVGANTAEHYSRALKLGEQLSGTLSLVEVSDLKTTGLGSGYFLTALTEFTNQQGEAVGSWKFRTFHFKPRELTDEERAKQQARKEQLAKIPPHLRVRPRPAVMRETAFFWEGCQARELRIQQCGGCGRLSHPPVVRCPQCGSYDLRYQVASGKAKLYSFVEPVYPPMPFMRYPYIVGLVELAEGTRLLTNIVHCPPELVKIGMDLELVFDDTDPELILPMFRPAQPVRNTVTRRFEDVAVGEELPLWPIDVSTRLVVGGAIATRDFEDIHHEVAAAKRAGLKDLLMNVFTSNGLCSRYLSEWAGPDARVSGVDIRLGTPNVVGDTMTLSAAIADKQEVDGKGVITLSLRGSNSLGDHVTGSMTMELPMGANK
;
A
#
# COMPACT_ATOMS: atom_id res chain seq x y z
N MET A 1 0.86 2.28 -59.28
CA MET A 1 0.42 1.14 -58.45
C MET A 1 0.73 1.48 -57.01
N THR A 2 -0.21 2.18 -56.38
CA THR A 2 -0.16 2.65 -54.99
C THR A 2 -0.81 1.59 -54.12
N SER A 3 -0.04 0.99 -53.21
CA SER A 3 -0.54 0.05 -52.21
C SER A 3 -1.35 0.82 -51.17
N GLU A 4 -2.67 0.72 -51.26
CA GLU A 4 -3.61 1.23 -50.28
C GLU A 4 -3.37 0.58 -48.90
N GLY A 5 -3.41 1.45 -47.89
CA GLY A 5 -3.22 1.09 -46.50
C GLY A 5 -4.29 0.13 -45.99
N THR A 6 -3.87 -0.75 -45.10
CA THR A 6 -4.72 -1.59 -44.26
C THR A 6 -5.52 -0.69 -43.31
N ARG A 7 -6.67 -0.21 -43.78
CA ARG A 7 -7.69 0.42 -42.95
C ARG A 7 -8.22 -0.65 -41.99
N LYS A 8 -7.90 -0.52 -40.69
CA LYS A 8 -8.57 -1.28 -39.62
C LYS A 8 -10.08 -1.20 -39.87
N MET A 9 -10.72 -2.34 -40.13
CA MET A 9 -12.18 -2.42 -40.12
C MET A 9 -12.63 -2.02 -38.73
N SER A 10 -13.25 -0.85 -38.64
CA SER A 10 -13.86 -0.39 -37.40
C SER A 10 -15.03 -1.32 -37.11
N ASN A 11 -15.07 -1.87 -35.91
CA ASN A 11 -16.18 -2.73 -35.51
C ASN A 11 -17.34 -1.77 -35.20
N THR A 12 -18.32 -1.67 -36.09
CA THR A 12 -19.42 -0.68 -36.03
C THR A 12 -20.15 -0.64 -34.68
N ASN A 13 -20.13 -1.76 -33.93
CA ASN A 13 -20.67 -1.85 -32.58
C ASN A 13 -19.81 -1.18 -31.50
N GLU A 14 -18.47 -1.26 -31.60
CA GLU A 14 -17.55 -0.62 -30.67
C GLU A 14 -17.53 0.89 -30.87
N ASP A 15 -17.55 1.36 -32.12
CA ASP A 15 -17.66 2.80 -32.43
C ASP A 15 -18.98 3.38 -31.90
N LYS A 16 -20.09 2.65 -32.07
CA LYS A 16 -21.40 3.04 -31.54
C LYS A 16 -21.39 3.09 -30.01
N LEU A 17 -20.83 2.07 -29.36
CA LEU A 17 -20.69 2.03 -27.91
C LEU A 17 -19.86 3.21 -27.39
N LEU A 18 -18.70 3.47 -28.01
CA LEU A 18 -17.83 4.58 -27.64
C LEU A 18 -18.57 5.92 -27.78
N ALA A 19 -19.30 6.14 -28.87
CA ALA A 19 -20.09 7.36 -29.05
C ALA A 19 -21.17 7.51 -27.96
N GLN A 20 -21.84 6.42 -27.57
CA GLN A 20 -22.82 6.44 -26.48
C GLN A 20 -22.17 6.77 -25.12
N LEU A 21 -21.00 6.21 -24.84
CA LEU A 21 -20.24 6.52 -23.63
C LEU A 21 -19.76 7.97 -23.61
N GLN A 22 -19.23 8.47 -24.73
CA GLN A 22 -18.77 9.86 -24.87
C GLN A 22 -19.91 10.86 -24.71
N ALA A 23 -21.12 10.52 -25.15
CA ALA A 23 -22.31 11.37 -24.97
C ALA A 23 -22.75 11.53 -23.50
N LEU A 24 -22.16 10.76 -22.56
CA LEU A 24 -22.35 10.90 -21.12
C LEU A 24 -21.34 11.87 -20.49
N ILE A 25 -20.27 12.24 -21.18
CA ILE A 25 -19.25 13.17 -20.65
C ILE A 25 -19.89 14.54 -20.38
N GLY A 26 -19.56 15.13 -19.23
CA GLY A 26 -20.07 16.42 -18.78
C GLY A 26 -21.45 16.36 -18.11
N ARG A 27 -22.18 15.24 -18.20
CA ARG A 27 -23.40 15.05 -17.40
C ARG A 27 -23.06 14.94 -15.92
N LYS A 28 -23.99 15.37 -15.06
CA LYS A 28 -23.88 15.32 -13.60
C LYS A 28 -25.01 14.48 -13.00
N SER A 29 -24.71 13.75 -11.93
CA SER A 29 -25.71 13.10 -11.10
C SER A 29 -26.48 14.12 -10.26
N ALA A 30 -27.59 13.69 -9.66
CA ALA A 30 -28.13 14.40 -8.51
C ALA A 30 -27.08 14.45 -7.37
N PRO A 31 -27.05 15.51 -6.54
CA PRO A 31 -26.19 15.56 -5.36
C PRO A 31 -26.51 14.41 -4.39
N GLN A 32 -25.50 13.59 -4.10
CA GLN A 32 -25.60 12.52 -3.11
C GLN A 32 -25.18 13.05 -1.74
N GLN A 33 -26.16 13.31 -0.88
CA GLN A 33 -25.90 13.71 0.49
C GLN A 33 -25.27 12.55 1.29
N ALA A 34 -24.27 12.88 2.10
CA ALA A 34 -23.72 11.98 3.10
C ALA A 34 -24.82 11.49 4.05
N ARG A 35 -24.71 10.25 4.53
CA ARG A 35 -25.73 9.69 5.41
C ARG A 35 -25.80 10.42 6.75
N ASP A 36 -24.63 10.68 7.30
CA ASP A 36 -24.42 11.28 8.61
C ASP A 36 -23.57 12.54 8.40
N PRO A 37 -23.71 13.57 9.25
CA PRO A 37 -22.75 14.65 9.29
C PRO A 37 -21.37 14.11 9.68
N VAL A 38 -20.32 14.87 9.37
CA VAL A 38 -18.96 14.59 9.83
C VAL A 38 -18.99 14.45 11.36
N ASN A 39 -18.63 13.27 11.85
CA ASN A 39 -18.81 12.93 13.26
C ASN A 39 -17.60 12.19 13.84
N GLN A 40 -17.39 12.39 15.14
CA GLN A 40 -16.24 11.85 15.85
C GLN A 40 -16.20 10.32 15.92
N PRO A 41 -17.33 9.58 16.10
CA PRO A 41 -17.30 8.12 16.05
C PRO A 41 -16.77 7.55 14.74
N SER A 42 -17.19 8.09 13.59
CA SER A 42 -16.68 7.68 12.28
C SER A 42 -15.18 7.99 12.12
N ILE A 43 -14.73 9.14 12.61
CA ILE A 43 -13.30 9.51 12.60
C ILE A 43 -12.48 8.52 13.45
N ARG A 44 -12.92 8.21 14.67
CA ARG A 44 -12.25 7.25 15.55
C ARG A 44 -12.18 5.86 14.93
N ASN A 45 -13.29 5.36 14.37
CA ASN A 45 -13.31 4.05 13.71
C ASN A 45 -12.33 3.97 12.53
N TRP A 46 -12.22 5.04 11.75
CA TRP A 46 -11.21 5.14 10.70
C TRP A 46 -9.80 5.12 11.27
N CYS A 47 -9.53 5.93 12.29
CA CYS A 47 -8.24 5.96 12.95
C CYS A 47 -7.83 4.59 13.51
N ASP A 48 -8.74 3.90 14.19
CA ASP A 48 -8.52 2.55 14.74
C ASP A 48 -8.29 1.49 13.63
N ALA A 49 -8.97 1.63 12.50
CA ALA A 49 -8.88 0.69 11.39
C ALA A 49 -7.53 0.76 10.67
N ILE A 50 -7.03 1.97 10.41
CA ILE A 50 -5.77 2.19 9.70
C ILE A 50 -4.58 2.48 10.61
N GLY A 51 -4.80 2.54 11.93
CA GLY A 51 -3.81 2.87 12.96
C GLY A 51 -3.37 4.34 12.97
N GLU A 52 -4.20 5.27 12.50
CA GLU A 52 -3.87 6.71 12.51
C GLU A 52 -3.88 7.26 13.94
N GLU A 53 -2.71 7.71 14.39
CA GLU A 53 -2.47 8.14 15.77
C GLU A 53 -2.29 9.67 15.93
N ASN A 54 -2.44 10.46 14.87
CA ASN A 54 -2.36 11.91 15.01
C ASN A 54 -3.47 12.43 15.95
N PRO A 55 -3.10 13.01 17.11
CA PRO A 55 -4.07 13.33 18.16
C PRO A 55 -5.06 14.42 17.75
N ILE A 56 -4.76 15.25 16.74
CA ILE A 56 -5.68 16.31 16.29
C ILE A 56 -7.03 15.75 15.78
N TYR A 57 -7.06 14.48 15.39
CA TYR A 57 -8.26 13.83 14.86
C TYR A 57 -9.16 13.24 15.95
N THR A 58 -8.64 13.02 17.17
CA THR A 58 -9.35 12.23 18.19
C THR A 58 -9.39 12.88 19.56
N ASP A 59 -8.41 13.72 19.91
CA ASP A 59 -8.26 14.44 21.17
C ASP A 59 -8.64 15.93 21.02
N PRO A 60 -9.75 16.38 21.64
CA PRO A 60 -10.17 17.78 21.59
C PRO A 60 -9.13 18.78 22.10
N ASP A 61 -8.35 18.43 23.13
CA ASP A 61 -7.36 19.35 23.72
C ASP A 61 -6.16 19.52 22.77
N ALA A 62 -5.71 18.44 22.15
CA ALA A 62 -4.68 18.49 21.12
C ALA A 62 -5.17 19.28 19.90
N ALA A 63 -6.39 19.02 19.45
CA ALA A 63 -6.98 19.69 18.31
C ALA A 63 -7.17 21.21 18.54
N ALA A 64 -7.56 21.62 19.76
CA ALA A 64 -7.69 23.03 20.15
C ALA A 64 -6.36 23.81 20.09
N ARG A 65 -5.22 23.12 20.25
CA ARG A 65 -3.87 23.69 20.11
C ARG A 65 -3.32 23.63 18.69
N SER A 66 -3.95 22.86 17.82
CA SER A 66 -3.55 22.72 16.41
C SER A 66 -4.00 23.94 15.58
N PRO A 67 -3.48 24.11 14.35
CA PRO A 67 -3.96 25.13 13.42
C PRO A 67 -5.45 25.08 13.10
N TYR A 68 -6.13 23.95 13.35
CA TYR A 68 -7.56 23.80 13.09
C TYR A 68 -8.43 24.36 14.21
N GLY A 69 -7.91 24.45 15.45
CA GLY A 69 -8.65 24.91 16.64
C GLY A 69 -9.78 23.98 17.13
N GLU A 70 -10.05 22.88 16.42
CA GLU A 70 -11.05 21.88 16.74
C GLU A 70 -10.69 20.54 16.08
N VAL A 71 -11.36 19.47 16.50
CA VAL A 71 -11.21 18.15 15.85
C VAL A 71 -11.69 18.24 14.41
N VAL A 72 -10.86 17.76 13.49
CA VAL A 72 -11.18 17.66 12.06
C VAL A 72 -11.09 16.21 11.59
N ALA A 73 -11.74 15.88 10.48
CA ALA A 73 -11.58 14.57 9.87
C ALA A 73 -10.21 14.46 9.15
N PRO A 74 -9.54 13.30 9.22
CA PRO A 74 -8.41 12.99 8.36
C PRO A 74 -8.71 13.27 6.88
N PRO A 75 -7.80 13.89 6.11
CA PRO A 75 -8.09 14.32 4.73
C PRO A 75 -8.60 13.19 3.81
N ALA A 76 -8.00 12.01 3.91
CA ALA A 76 -8.39 10.82 3.12
C ALA A 76 -9.81 10.29 3.42
N MET A 77 -10.53 10.85 4.39
CA MET A 77 -11.94 10.51 4.63
C MET A 77 -12.90 11.27 3.70
N LEU A 78 -12.45 12.18 2.83
CA LEU A 78 -13.33 13.01 1.99
C LEU A 78 -14.41 12.19 1.26
N GLY A 79 -14.01 11.13 0.56
CA GLY A 79 -14.95 10.28 -0.19
C GLY A 79 -15.82 9.38 0.71
N VAL A 80 -15.36 9.06 1.92
CA VAL A 80 -16.01 8.11 2.84
C VAL A 80 -17.42 8.55 3.22
N TRP A 81 -17.63 9.84 3.45
CA TRP A 81 -18.90 10.38 3.95
C TRP A 81 -20.08 10.15 3.00
N THR A 82 -19.83 10.15 1.69
CA THR A 82 -20.89 9.97 0.68
C THR A 82 -21.14 8.51 0.30
N LEU A 83 -20.30 7.57 0.76
CA LEU A 83 -20.47 6.15 0.47
C LEU A 83 -21.76 5.61 1.10
N ALA A 84 -22.52 4.87 0.30
CA ALA A 84 -23.82 4.36 0.69
C ALA A 84 -23.73 3.39 1.88
N GLY A 85 -22.64 2.61 1.97
CA GLY A 85 -22.60 1.42 2.81
C GLY A 85 -23.49 0.31 2.26
N ASN A 86 -23.82 -0.67 3.11
CA ASN A 86 -24.69 -1.79 2.74
C ASN A 86 -26.21 -1.46 2.78
N ILE A 87 -26.58 -0.17 2.85
CA ILE A 87 -27.99 0.23 2.81
C ILE A 87 -28.36 0.45 1.33
N PRO A 88 -29.43 -0.19 0.84
CA PRO A 88 -29.94 0.10 -0.50
C PRO A 88 -30.25 1.59 -0.63
N ARG A 89 -29.46 2.32 -1.41
CA ARG A 89 -29.87 3.64 -1.92
C ARG A 89 -30.55 3.40 -3.24
N LEU A 90 -31.68 4.10 -3.48
CA LEU A 90 -32.23 4.21 -4.83
C LEU A 90 -31.11 4.81 -5.70
N PRO A 91 -30.56 4.04 -6.65
CA PRO A 91 -29.54 4.56 -7.53
C PRO A 91 -30.16 5.72 -8.30
N ASP A 92 -29.46 6.84 -8.41
CA ASP A 92 -29.82 7.86 -9.38
C ASP A 92 -29.79 7.21 -10.77
N PRO A 93 -30.95 7.03 -11.44
CA PRO A 93 -31.02 6.35 -12.72
C PRO A 93 -30.29 7.13 -13.82
N ASP A 94 -30.09 8.44 -13.62
CA ASP A 94 -29.43 9.35 -14.55
C ASP A 94 -27.95 9.58 -14.19
N CYS A 95 -27.44 8.91 -13.15
CA CYS A 95 -26.03 8.99 -12.79
C CYS A 95 -25.16 8.52 -13.97
N PRO A 96 -24.32 9.41 -14.53
CA PRO A 96 -23.64 9.12 -15.80
C PRO A 96 -22.66 7.95 -15.70
N ARG A 97 -22.04 7.73 -14.53
CA ARG A 97 -21.19 6.56 -14.28
C ARG A 97 -22.01 5.27 -14.30
N SER A 98 -23.16 5.25 -13.62
CA SER A 98 -24.04 4.07 -13.60
C SER A 98 -24.59 3.75 -14.99
N CYS A 99 -24.99 4.76 -15.77
CA CYS A 99 -25.40 4.58 -17.17
C CYS A 99 -24.26 3.99 -18.02
N ALA A 100 -23.04 4.54 -17.89
CA ALA A 100 -21.87 4.04 -18.63
C ALA A 100 -21.54 2.58 -18.27
N MET A 101 -21.55 2.24 -16.98
CA MET A 101 -21.32 0.87 -16.51
C MET A 101 -22.38 -0.11 -17.03
N LYS A 102 -23.65 0.31 -17.10
CA LYS A 102 -24.72 -0.51 -17.68
C LYS A 102 -24.48 -0.79 -19.16
N LEU A 103 -24.16 0.23 -19.96
CA LEU A 103 -23.84 0.08 -21.38
C LEU A 103 -22.66 -0.89 -21.60
N LEU A 104 -21.61 -0.75 -20.78
CA LEU A 104 -20.44 -1.63 -20.84
C LEU A 104 -20.78 -3.08 -20.47
N ALA A 105 -21.58 -3.29 -19.43
CA ALA A 105 -22.01 -4.61 -18.98
C ALA A 105 -22.88 -5.31 -20.04
N GLU A 106 -23.78 -4.58 -20.69
CA GLU A 106 -24.60 -5.05 -21.83
C GLU A 106 -23.73 -5.43 -23.04
N ALA A 107 -22.64 -4.70 -23.28
CA ALA A 107 -21.63 -5.01 -24.31
C ALA A 107 -20.62 -6.10 -23.90
N GLY A 108 -20.75 -6.66 -22.69
CA GLY A 108 -19.93 -7.76 -22.17
C GLY A 108 -18.65 -7.36 -21.43
N TYR A 109 -18.41 -6.07 -21.19
CA TYR A 109 -17.28 -5.56 -20.39
C TYR A 109 -17.65 -5.55 -18.90
N ARG A 110 -17.77 -6.75 -18.31
CA ARG A 110 -18.30 -6.92 -16.94
C ARG A 110 -17.26 -6.90 -15.83
N SER A 111 -15.97 -6.99 -16.17
CA SER A 111 -14.89 -6.93 -15.18
C SER A 111 -14.47 -5.47 -14.97
N THR A 112 -14.25 -5.07 -13.72
CA THR A 112 -13.88 -3.69 -13.38
C THR A 112 -12.72 -3.67 -12.39
N VAL A 113 -11.73 -2.82 -12.61
CA VAL A 113 -10.71 -2.48 -11.60
C VAL A 113 -10.55 -0.97 -11.45
N GLY A 114 -10.17 -0.50 -10.26
CA GLY A 114 -9.65 0.85 -10.09
C GLY A 114 -8.26 0.98 -10.71
N ALA A 115 -8.03 2.05 -11.48
CA ALA A 115 -6.77 2.30 -12.17
C ALA A 115 -6.04 3.53 -11.63
N ASN A 116 -6.77 4.60 -11.32
CA ASN A 116 -6.21 5.83 -10.74
C ASN A 116 -7.20 6.43 -9.75
N THR A 117 -6.68 7.08 -8.73
CA THR A 117 -7.45 7.93 -7.81
C THR A 117 -6.69 9.22 -7.59
N ALA A 118 -7.36 10.35 -7.75
CA ALA A 118 -6.83 11.67 -7.48
C ALA A 118 -7.78 12.43 -6.56
N GLU A 119 -7.37 12.70 -5.35
CA GLU A 119 -8.12 13.46 -4.35
C GLU A 119 -7.43 14.80 -4.13
N HIS A 120 -8.24 15.86 -4.11
CA HIS A 120 -7.82 17.20 -3.73
C HIS A 120 -8.67 17.64 -2.55
N TYR A 121 -8.00 18.02 -1.47
CA TYR A 121 -8.62 18.49 -0.24
C TYR A 121 -8.49 20.01 -0.22
N SER A 122 -9.60 20.74 -0.34
CA SER A 122 -9.56 22.21 -0.34
C SER A 122 -9.35 22.75 1.07
N ARG A 123 -9.97 22.10 2.07
CA ARG A 123 -9.79 22.39 3.51
C ARG A 123 -10.07 21.15 4.35
N ALA A 124 -9.77 21.22 5.64
CA ALA A 124 -10.17 20.18 6.58
C ALA A 124 -11.69 20.18 6.79
N LEU A 125 -12.25 18.99 7.04
CA LEU A 125 -13.67 18.79 7.32
C LEU A 125 -13.92 18.92 8.83
N LYS A 126 -14.88 19.75 9.21
CA LYS A 126 -15.21 20.03 10.61
C LYS A 126 -16.35 19.14 11.10
N LEU A 127 -16.38 18.90 12.41
CA LEU A 127 -17.49 18.17 13.02
C LEU A 127 -18.83 18.89 12.76
N GLY A 128 -19.86 18.11 12.47
CA GLY A 128 -21.22 18.59 12.18
C GLY A 128 -21.47 19.01 10.72
N GLU A 129 -20.44 19.09 9.86
CA GLU A 129 -20.65 19.39 8.45
C GLU A 129 -21.38 18.26 7.73
N GLN A 130 -22.42 18.61 6.98
CA GLN A 130 -23.20 17.67 6.19
C GLN A 130 -22.77 17.76 4.72
N LEU A 131 -21.99 16.77 4.28
CA LEU A 131 -21.44 16.77 2.93
C LEU A 131 -22.44 16.29 1.88
N SER A 132 -22.26 16.77 0.64
CA SER A 132 -22.91 16.28 -0.57
C SER A 132 -21.91 16.14 -1.70
N GLY A 133 -21.94 15.01 -2.40
CA GLY A 133 -21.08 14.73 -3.56
C GLY A 133 -21.87 14.78 -4.86
N THR A 134 -21.41 15.54 -5.85
CA THR A 134 -21.99 15.55 -7.20
C THR A 134 -21.02 14.89 -8.17
N LEU A 135 -21.42 13.77 -8.76
CA LEU A 135 -20.57 13.01 -9.68
C LEU A 135 -20.80 13.46 -11.12
N SER A 136 -19.71 13.62 -11.87
CA SER A 136 -19.72 13.81 -13.31
C SER A 136 -18.81 12.79 -14.00
N LEU A 137 -19.16 12.39 -15.23
CA LEU A 137 -18.24 11.64 -16.08
C LEU A 137 -17.41 12.65 -16.88
N VAL A 138 -16.09 12.65 -16.71
CA VAL A 138 -15.22 13.68 -17.31
C VAL A 138 -14.37 13.16 -18.47
N GLU A 139 -14.18 11.85 -18.55
CA GLU A 139 -13.38 11.24 -19.61
C GLU A 139 -13.84 9.81 -19.88
N VAL A 140 -13.79 9.41 -21.15
CA VAL A 140 -13.92 8.03 -21.61
C VAL A 140 -12.77 7.79 -22.60
N SER A 141 -11.96 6.77 -22.37
CA SER A 141 -10.90 6.43 -23.32
C SER A 141 -11.45 5.74 -24.57
N ASP A 142 -10.68 5.71 -25.66
CA ASP A 142 -10.87 4.70 -26.70
C ASP A 142 -10.69 3.28 -26.13
N LEU A 143 -11.04 2.26 -26.93
CA LEU A 143 -10.74 0.87 -26.59
C LEU A 143 -9.24 0.69 -26.36
N LYS A 144 -8.87 0.20 -25.17
CA LYS A 144 -7.49 -0.10 -24.77
C LYS A 144 -7.33 -1.59 -24.51
N THR A 145 -6.18 -2.12 -24.92
CA THR A 145 -5.73 -3.46 -24.54
C THR A 145 -4.65 -3.34 -23.48
N THR A 146 -4.83 -4.07 -22.39
CA THR A 146 -3.93 -4.13 -21.24
C THR A 146 -3.54 -5.58 -20.96
N GLY A 147 -2.67 -5.81 -19.98
CA GLY A 147 -2.37 -7.17 -19.50
C GLY A 147 -3.60 -7.91 -18.94
N LEU A 148 -4.60 -7.18 -18.44
CA LEU A 148 -5.84 -7.75 -17.91
C LEU A 148 -6.85 -8.10 -19.00
N GLY A 149 -6.79 -7.42 -20.15
CA GLY A 149 -7.76 -7.59 -21.23
C GLY A 149 -8.03 -6.30 -22.01
N SER A 150 -9.04 -6.35 -22.87
CA SER A 150 -9.47 -5.22 -23.71
C SER A 150 -10.72 -4.55 -23.14
N GLY A 151 -10.73 -3.23 -23.11
CA GLY A 151 -11.79 -2.47 -22.44
C GLY A 151 -11.66 -0.96 -22.54
N TYR A 152 -12.47 -0.26 -21.74
CA TYR A 152 -12.55 1.20 -21.71
C TYR A 152 -12.21 1.72 -20.32
N PHE A 153 -11.53 2.86 -20.26
CA PHE A 153 -11.38 3.61 -19.02
C PHE A 153 -12.50 4.63 -18.89
N LEU A 154 -13.12 4.67 -17.71
CA LEU A 154 -14.06 5.72 -17.31
C LEU A 154 -13.41 6.54 -16.20
N THR A 155 -13.33 7.85 -16.39
CA THR A 155 -12.89 8.79 -15.35
C THR A 155 -14.09 9.57 -14.86
N ALA A 156 -14.45 9.36 -13.59
CA ALA A 156 -15.48 10.13 -12.90
C ALA A 156 -14.83 11.17 -11.97
N LEU A 157 -15.45 12.34 -11.85
CA LEU A 157 -15.08 13.39 -10.91
C LEU A 157 -16.27 13.63 -9.96
N THR A 158 -16.02 13.50 -8.67
CA THR A 158 -16.97 13.87 -7.61
C THR A 158 -16.51 15.16 -6.98
N GLU A 159 -17.37 16.18 -7.02
CA GLU A 159 -17.15 17.46 -6.34
C GLU A 159 -17.93 17.45 -5.01
N PHE A 160 -17.26 17.78 -3.91
CA PHE A 160 -17.87 17.76 -2.57
C PHE A 160 -18.15 19.16 -2.06
N THR A 161 -19.35 19.34 -1.53
CA THR A 161 -19.78 20.58 -0.88
C THR A 161 -20.36 20.31 0.50
N ASN A 162 -20.33 21.30 1.40
CA ASN A 162 -21.04 21.24 2.68
C ASN A 162 -22.50 21.71 2.53
N GLN A 163 -23.24 21.76 3.64
CA GLN A 163 -24.64 22.21 3.68
C GLN A 163 -24.86 23.67 3.23
N GLN A 164 -23.83 24.50 3.21
CA GLN A 164 -23.88 25.89 2.73
C GLN A 164 -23.51 26.03 1.25
N GLY A 165 -23.17 24.92 0.58
CA GLY A 165 -22.70 24.92 -0.81
C GLY A 165 -21.22 25.28 -0.97
N GLU A 166 -20.46 25.36 0.13
CA GLU A 166 -19.01 25.60 0.06
C GLU A 166 -18.27 24.36 -0.43
N ALA A 167 -17.34 24.52 -1.37
CA ALA A 167 -16.51 23.44 -1.86
C ALA A 167 -15.49 22.99 -0.80
N VAL A 168 -15.45 21.69 -0.51
CA VAL A 168 -14.53 21.11 0.49
C VAL A 168 -13.43 20.24 -0.12
N GLY A 169 -13.64 19.76 -1.34
CA GLY A 169 -12.65 18.98 -2.07
C GLY A 169 -13.24 18.30 -3.31
N SER A 170 -12.43 17.50 -3.98
CA SER A 170 -12.83 16.72 -5.14
C SER A 170 -12.13 15.38 -5.18
N TRP A 171 -12.78 14.40 -5.79
CA TRP A 171 -12.23 13.06 -6.00
C TRP A 171 -12.45 12.62 -7.44
N LYS A 172 -11.36 12.42 -8.17
CA LYS A 172 -11.34 11.83 -9.49
C LYS A 172 -10.98 10.36 -9.37
N PHE A 173 -11.83 9.48 -9.90
CA PHE A 173 -11.60 8.04 -9.88
C PHE A 173 -11.70 7.48 -11.29
N ARG A 174 -10.64 6.78 -11.71
CA ARG A 174 -10.56 6.15 -13.01
C ARG A 174 -10.69 4.64 -12.86
N THR A 175 -11.65 4.05 -13.55
CA THR A 175 -11.90 2.61 -13.55
C THR A 175 -11.70 2.03 -14.94
N PHE A 176 -11.14 0.83 -15.03
CA PHE A 176 -11.01 0.08 -16.27
C PHE A 176 -12.07 -1.01 -16.32
N HIS A 177 -12.92 -0.97 -17.33
CA HIS A 177 -13.99 -1.94 -17.56
C HIS A 177 -13.66 -2.78 -18.79
N PHE A 178 -13.48 -4.08 -18.61
CA PHE A 178 -12.80 -4.92 -19.60
C PHE A 178 -13.40 -6.31 -19.73
N LYS A 179 -13.07 -6.93 -20.86
CA LYS A 179 -13.20 -8.37 -21.10
C LYS A 179 -11.85 -9.00 -20.75
N PRO A 180 -11.80 -10.01 -19.85
CA PRO A 180 -10.55 -10.65 -19.48
C PRO A 180 -9.77 -11.16 -20.70
N ARG A 181 -8.44 -11.03 -20.65
CA ARG A 181 -7.56 -11.55 -21.70
C ARG A 181 -7.62 -13.08 -21.69
N GLU A 182 -7.89 -13.67 -22.83
CA GLU A 182 -7.68 -15.10 -23.03
C GLU A 182 -6.21 -15.37 -23.34
N LEU A 183 -5.63 -16.38 -22.70
CA LEU A 183 -4.30 -16.86 -23.04
C LEU A 183 -4.30 -17.42 -24.47
N THR A 184 -3.21 -17.23 -25.21
CA THR A 184 -3.02 -17.92 -26.48
C THR A 184 -2.69 -19.40 -26.27
N ASP A 185 -2.84 -20.24 -27.31
CA ASP A 185 -2.42 -21.64 -27.24
C ASP A 185 -0.93 -21.78 -26.93
N GLU A 186 -0.10 -20.88 -27.45
CA GLU A 186 1.33 -20.84 -27.17
C GLU A 186 1.61 -20.52 -25.70
N GLU A 187 0.90 -19.56 -25.11
CA GLU A 187 1.03 -19.21 -23.69
C GLU A 187 0.55 -20.36 -22.80
N ARG A 188 -0.56 -21.02 -23.14
CA ARG A 188 -1.03 -22.24 -22.47
C ARG A 188 0.02 -23.35 -22.52
N ALA A 189 0.59 -23.59 -23.70
CA ALA A 189 1.65 -24.59 -23.89
C ALA A 189 2.90 -24.25 -23.06
N LYS A 190 3.33 -22.98 -23.02
CA LYS A 190 4.46 -22.53 -22.18
C LYS A 190 4.18 -22.70 -20.68
N GLN A 191 2.98 -22.36 -20.21
CA GLN A 191 2.60 -22.57 -18.81
C GLN A 191 2.60 -24.06 -18.46
N GLN A 192 2.05 -24.90 -19.35
CA GLN A 192 2.04 -26.35 -19.17
C GLN A 192 3.46 -26.93 -19.17
N ALA A 193 4.32 -26.54 -20.12
CA ALA A 193 5.72 -26.97 -20.17
C ALA A 193 6.50 -26.55 -18.92
N ARG A 194 6.29 -25.34 -18.40
CA ARG A 194 6.88 -24.88 -17.13
C ARG A 194 6.39 -25.73 -15.95
N LYS A 195 5.09 -26.04 -15.90
CA LYS A 195 4.50 -26.90 -14.87
C LYS A 195 5.10 -28.31 -14.92
N GLU A 196 5.28 -28.87 -16.11
CA GLU A 196 5.92 -30.18 -16.32
C GLU A 196 7.41 -30.15 -15.96
N GLN A 197 8.14 -29.09 -16.30
CA GLN A 197 9.53 -28.90 -15.91
C GLN A 197 9.68 -28.82 -14.39
N LEU A 198 8.84 -28.03 -13.72
CA LEU A 198 8.80 -27.98 -12.25
C LEU A 198 8.43 -29.35 -11.67
N ALA A 199 7.51 -30.09 -12.30
CA ALA A 199 7.13 -31.44 -11.89
C ALA A 199 8.29 -32.45 -11.94
N LYS A 200 9.29 -32.25 -12.81
CA LYS A 200 10.51 -33.10 -12.89
C LYS A 200 11.51 -32.85 -11.77
N ILE A 201 11.48 -31.68 -11.12
CA ILE A 201 12.38 -31.37 -9.99
C ILE A 201 11.94 -32.23 -8.79
N PRO A 202 12.80 -33.06 -8.18
CA PRO A 202 12.45 -33.82 -6.99
C PRO A 202 11.85 -32.91 -5.90
N PRO A 203 10.77 -33.31 -5.20
CA PRO A 203 10.10 -32.45 -4.22
C PRO A 203 11.03 -31.84 -3.16
N HIS A 204 12.00 -32.62 -2.68
CA HIS A 204 13.00 -32.16 -1.70
C HIS A 204 13.97 -31.09 -2.22
N LEU A 205 14.07 -30.89 -3.55
CA LEU A 205 14.85 -29.81 -4.18
C LEU A 205 14.00 -28.59 -4.55
N ARG A 206 12.68 -28.62 -4.29
CA ARG A 206 11.77 -27.47 -4.47
C ARG A 206 11.60 -26.64 -3.21
N VAL A 207 12.03 -27.16 -2.07
CA VAL A 207 12.00 -26.50 -0.77
C VAL A 207 13.39 -26.03 -0.39
N ARG A 208 13.48 -25.02 0.48
CA ARG A 208 14.79 -24.52 0.92
C ARG A 208 15.55 -25.64 1.64
N PRO A 209 16.87 -25.81 1.37
CA PRO A 209 17.67 -26.78 2.10
C PRO A 209 17.57 -26.56 3.61
N ARG A 210 17.26 -27.62 4.35
CA ARG A 210 17.13 -27.55 5.81
C ARG A 210 18.51 -27.43 6.44
N PRO A 211 18.69 -26.52 7.42
CA PRO A 211 19.95 -26.42 8.14
C PRO A 211 20.17 -27.69 8.98
N ALA A 212 21.44 -28.11 9.12
CA ALA A 212 21.79 -29.17 10.05
C ALA A 212 21.67 -28.64 11.50
N VAL A 213 20.79 -29.25 12.28
CA VAL A 213 20.62 -28.94 13.70
C VAL A 213 21.62 -29.79 14.50
N MET A 214 22.57 -29.13 15.14
CA MET A 214 23.57 -29.75 16.02
C MET A 214 23.29 -29.34 17.46
N ARG A 215 23.82 -30.07 18.46
CA ARG A 215 23.64 -29.73 19.88
C ARG A 215 24.07 -28.29 20.18
N GLU A 216 25.15 -27.84 19.55
CA GLU A 216 25.76 -26.53 19.71
C GLU A 216 24.93 -25.40 19.07
N THR A 217 24.03 -25.73 18.13
CA THR A 217 23.16 -24.76 17.44
C THR A 217 21.68 -24.94 17.80
N ALA A 218 21.32 -25.98 18.55
CA ALA A 218 19.95 -26.31 18.93
C ALA A 218 19.23 -25.12 19.59
N PHE A 219 19.91 -24.41 20.49
CA PHE A 219 19.34 -23.24 21.18
C PHE A 219 18.86 -22.15 20.20
N PHE A 220 19.56 -21.95 19.08
CA PHE A 220 19.20 -20.96 18.05
C PHE A 220 17.95 -21.40 17.31
N TRP A 221 17.89 -22.67 16.87
CA TRP A 221 16.74 -23.21 16.12
C TRP A 221 15.48 -23.36 16.99
N GLU A 222 15.63 -23.78 18.25
CA GLU A 222 14.55 -23.76 19.25
C GLU A 222 14.07 -22.33 19.49
N GLY A 223 14.99 -21.35 19.49
CA GLY A 223 14.66 -19.93 19.52
C GLY A 223 13.81 -19.53 18.32
N CYS A 224 14.22 -19.87 17.10
CA CYS A 224 13.44 -19.58 15.89
C CYS A 224 12.02 -20.16 15.94
N GLN A 225 11.86 -21.40 16.43
CA GLN A 225 10.55 -22.02 16.63
C GLN A 225 9.71 -21.28 17.69
N ALA A 226 10.35 -20.78 18.74
CA ALA A 226 9.72 -19.93 19.76
C ALA A 226 9.56 -18.46 19.31
N ARG A 227 9.96 -18.10 18.08
CA ARG A 227 10.03 -16.71 17.57
C ARG A 227 10.89 -15.79 18.45
N GLU A 228 12.01 -16.32 18.94
CA GLU A 228 13.05 -15.64 19.71
C GLU A 228 14.40 -15.72 18.98
N LEU A 229 15.00 -14.58 18.65
CA LEU A 229 16.36 -14.56 18.10
C LEU A 229 17.38 -14.74 19.24
N ARG A 230 17.72 -15.99 19.53
CA ARG A 230 18.70 -16.32 20.59
C ARG A 230 20.13 -16.24 20.04
N ILE A 231 20.96 -15.41 20.66
CA ILE A 231 22.37 -15.20 20.29
C ILE A 231 23.28 -15.72 21.40
N GLN A 232 24.32 -16.48 21.03
CA GLN A 232 25.25 -17.04 22.00
C GLN A 232 26.03 -15.92 22.70
N GLN A 233 26.14 -16.01 24.03
CA GLN A 233 26.87 -15.10 24.89
C GLN A 233 27.82 -15.87 25.81
N CYS A 234 29.05 -15.40 25.94
CA CYS A 234 29.97 -15.94 26.94
C CYS A 234 29.60 -15.47 28.35
N GLY A 235 29.36 -16.40 29.28
CA GLY A 235 29.10 -16.08 30.69
C GLY A 235 30.30 -15.49 31.43
N GLY A 236 31.53 -15.70 30.94
CA GLY A 236 32.74 -15.16 31.56
C GLY A 236 33.06 -13.71 31.19
N CYS A 237 32.91 -13.33 29.92
CA CYS A 237 33.29 -11.99 29.43
C CYS A 237 32.17 -11.24 28.70
N GLY A 238 30.95 -11.78 28.64
CA GLY A 238 29.79 -11.15 28.00
C GLY A 238 29.81 -11.09 26.48
N ARG A 239 30.89 -11.57 25.82
CA ARG A 239 31.04 -11.49 24.35
C ARG A 239 29.94 -12.27 23.64
N LEU A 240 29.28 -11.62 22.68
CA LEU A 240 28.36 -12.26 21.75
C LEU A 240 29.09 -12.95 20.60
N SER A 241 28.54 -14.07 20.12
CA SER A 241 29.10 -14.81 19.00
C SER A 241 28.00 -15.34 18.08
N HIS A 242 28.12 -14.99 16.80
CA HIS A 242 27.38 -15.58 15.72
C HIS A 242 28.33 -15.72 14.49
N PRO A 243 28.48 -16.91 13.90
CA PRO A 243 27.87 -18.20 14.27
C PRO A 243 28.26 -18.68 15.69
N PRO A 244 27.49 -19.59 16.30
CA PRO A 244 27.82 -20.16 17.61
C PRO A 244 29.19 -20.85 17.61
N VAL A 245 29.92 -20.71 18.71
CA VAL A 245 31.24 -21.31 18.94
C VAL A 245 31.17 -22.33 20.07
N VAL A 246 32.14 -23.26 20.12
CA VAL A 246 32.25 -24.25 21.22
C VAL A 246 33.11 -23.77 22.39
N ARG A 247 33.81 -22.65 22.22
CA ARG A 247 34.67 -22.01 23.23
C ARG A 247 34.80 -20.52 22.91
N CYS A 248 34.78 -19.66 23.93
CA CYS A 248 34.88 -18.22 23.72
C CYS A 248 36.23 -17.84 23.09
N PRO A 249 36.25 -17.16 21.91
CA PRO A 249 37.49 -16.76 21.25
C PRO A 249 38.22 -15.59 21.95
N GLN A 250 37.60 -14.94 22.94
CA GLN A 250 38.22 -13.84 23.69
C GLN A 250 38.87 -14.32 24.99
N CYS A 251 38.10 -14.94 25.90
CA CYS A 251 38.59 -15.35 27.22
C CYS A 251 38.84 -16.86 27.35
N GLY A 252 38.48 -17.66 26.34
CA GLY A 252 38.66 -19.10 26.36
C GLY A 252 37.68 -19.89 27.24
N SER A 253 36.68 -19.24 27.84
CA SER A 253 35.66 -19.89 28.67
C SER A 253 34.77 -20.85 27.87
N TYR A 254 34.32 -21.91 28.54
CA TYR A 254 33.29 -22.85 28.08
C TYR A 254 31.89 -22.54 28.63
N ASP A 255 31.75 -21.57 29.55
CA ASP A 255 30.46 -21.06 29.98
C ASP A 255 29.86 -20.21 28.85
N LEU A 256 29.13 -20.90 27.96
CA LEU A 256 28.44 -20.33 26.81
C LEU A 256 26.94 -20.48 27.03
N ARG A 257 26.27 -19.34 27.10
CA ARG A 257 24.82 -19.21 27.28
C ARG A 257 24.24 -18.55 26.03
N TYR A 258 22.97 -18.21 26.05
CA TYR A 258 22.38 -17.32 25.06
C TYR A 258 21.63 -16.19 25.74
N GLN A 259 21.48 -15.10 25.00
CA GLN A 259 20.50 -14.05 25.29
C GLN A 259 19.51 -13.94 24.14
N VAL A 260 18.31 -13.45 24.42
CA VAL A 260 17.34 -13.09 23.37
C VAL A 260 17.67 -11.69 22.89
N ALA A 261 17.88 -11.53 21.58
CA ALA A 261 18.12 -10.23 20.95
C ALA A 261 16.82 -9.42 20.88
N SER A 262 16.94 -8.10 20.95
CA SER A 262 15.84 -7.14 20.82
C SER A 262 15.16 -7.17 19.45
N GLY A 263 15.82 -7.74 18.44
CA GLY A 263 15.38 -7.73 17.05
C GLY A 263 15.69 -6.44 16.29
N LYS A 264 16.32 -5.45 16.92
CA LYS A 264 16.78 -4.22 16.24
C LYS A 264 18.15 -4.44 15.60
N ALA A 265 18.32 -3.98 14.37
CA ALA A 265 19.59 -4.08 13.67
C ALA A 265 19.82 -2.92 12.70
N LYS A 266 21.05 -2.77 12.22
CA LYS A 266 21.40 -1.94 11.07
C LYS A 266 21.96 -2.81 9.95
N LEU A 267 21.67 -2.48 8.70
CA LEU A 267 22.26 -3.18 7.57
C LEU A 267 23.75 -2.84 7.45
N TYR A 268 24.64 -3.81 7.65
CA TYR A 268 26.09 -3.59 7.52
C TYR A 268 26.56 -3.71 6.07
N SER A 269 26.13 -4.74 5.35
CA SER A 269 26.42 -4.96 3.93
C SER A 269 25.39 -5.90 3.32
N PHE A 270 25.21 -5.91 2.00
CA PHE A 270 24.33 -6.85 1.33
C PHE A 270 24.82 -7.25 -0.06
N VAL A 271 24.26 -8.35 -0.57
CA VAL A 271 24.40 -8.78 -1.97
C VAL A 271 23.02 -9.19 -2.51
N GLU A 272 22.83 -9.03 -3.82
CA GLU A 272 21.66 -9.53 -4.56
C GLU A 272 22.11 -10.67 -5.48
N PRO A 273 21.91 -11.95 -5.09
CA PRO A 273 22.30 -13.06 -5.93
C PRO A 273 21.37 -13.21 -7.14
N VAL A 274 21.93 -13.16 -8.35
CA VAL A 274 21.14 -13.25 -9.61
C VAL A 274 21.27 -14.62 -10.29
N TYR A 275 22.44 -15.26 -10.26
CA TYR A 275 22.71 -16.52 -10.97
C TYR A 275 23.59 -17.50 -10.17
N PRO A 276 23.35 -18.83 -10.26
CA PRO A 276 22.23 -19.49 -10.94
C PRO A 276 20.90 -19.33 -10.18
N PRO A 277 19.76 -19.31 -10.89
CA PRO A 277 18.45 -19.31 -10.23
C PRO A 277 18.23 -20.62 -9.48
N MET A 278 17.85 -20.51 -8.20
CA MET A 278 17.55 -21.65 -7.34
C MET A 278 16.04 -21.88 -7.33
N PRO A 279 15.55 -23.11 -7.58
CA PRO A 279 14.12 -23.39 -7.72
C PRO A 279 13.30 -23.16 -6.45
N PHE A 280 13.95 -23.05 -5.28
CA PHE A 280 13.34 -22.84 -3.97
C PHE A 280 13.43 -21.38 -3.47
N MET A 281 14.03 -20.47 -4.24
CA MET A 281 14.12 -19.06 -3.90
C MET A 281 13.11 -18.23 -4.70
N ARG A 282 12.51 -17.23 -4.06
CA ARG A 282 11.76 -16.18 -4.75
C ARG A 282 12.74 -15.07 -5.11
N TYR A 283 12.76 -14.66 -6.38
CA TYR A 283 13.64 -13.63 -6.91
C TYR A 283 12.85 -12.34 -7.19
N PRO A 284 13.48 -11.16 -7.05
CA PRO A 284 14.80 -10.94 -6.46
C PRO A 284 14.80 -11.19 -4.93
N TYR A 285 15.96 -11.51 -4.35
CA TYR A 285 16.12 -11.60 -2.90
C TYR A 285 17.46 -11.01 -2.47
N ILE A 286 17.50 -10.49 -1.25
CA ILE A 286 18.67 -9.83 -0.69
C ILE A 286 19.24 -10.67 0.43
N VAL A 287 20.55 -10.91 0.40
CA VAL A 287 21.30 -11.50 1.51
C VAL A 287 22.03 -10.36 2.21
N GLY A 288 21.62 -10.07 3.45
CA GLY A 288 22.17 -9.02 4.28
C GLY A 288 23.07 -9.60 5.38
N LEU A 289 24.18 -8.92 5.64
CA LEU A 289 24.87 -9.00 6.92
C LEU A 289 24.33 -7.87 7.78
N VAL A 290 23.59 -8.19 8.84
CA VAL A 290 22.99 -7.19 9.74
C VAL A 290 23.80 -7.10 11.02
N GLU A 291 23.99 -5.89 11.53
CA GLU A 291 24.60 -5.63 12.82
C GLU A 291 23.50 -5.43 13.85
N LEU A 292 23.36 -6.39 14.76
CA LEU A 292 22.36 -6.35 15.82
C LEU A 292 22.72 -5.24 16.82
N ALA A 293 21.71 -4.62 17.43
CA ALA A 293 21.90 -3.55 18.40
C ALA A 293 22.81 -3.97 19.59
N GLU A 294 22.89 -5.27 19.88
CA GLU A 294 23.71 -5.82 20.95
C GLU A 294 25.20 -6.01 20.57
N GLY A 295 25.58 -5.84 19.29
CA GLY A 295 26.98 -5.75 18.85
C GLY A 295 27.57 -6.98 18.15
N THR A 296 26.74 -7.94 17.69
CA THR A 296 27.19 -9.02 16.80
C THR A 296 26.49 -8.96 15.44
N ARG A 297 27.03 -9.67 14.45
CA ARG A 297 26.50 -9.69 13.09
C ARG A 297 25.84 -11.02 12.75
N LEU A 298 24.75 -10.94 11.99
CA LEU A 298 23.96 -12.08 11.55
C LEU A 298 23.80 -12.03 10.04
N LEU A 299 24.09 -13.15 9.37
CA LEU A 299 23.78 -13.31 7.95
C LEU A 299 22.32 -13.75 7.81
N THR A 300 21.54 -13.03 7.02
CA THR A 300 20.10 -13.23 6.90
C THR A 300 19.54 -12.69 5.57
N ASN A 301 18.24 -12.81 5.32
CA ASN A 301 17.57 -12.16 4.22
C ASN A 301 17.00 -10.81 4.63
N ILE A 302 17.09 -9.82 3.72
CA ILE A 302 16.30 -8.60 3.80
C ILE A 302 15.02 -8.81 3.00
N VAL A 303 13.88 -8.75 3.68
CA VAL A 303 12.55 -9.03 3.13
C VAL A 303 11.64 -7.80 3.24
N HIS A 304 10.52 -7.84 2.51
CA HIS A 304 9.54 -6.75 2.47
C HIS A 304 10.18 -5.39 2.12
N CYS A 305 11.14 -5.41 1.21
CA CYS A 305 11.80 -4.21 0.69
C CYS A 305 12.17 -4.47 -0.77
N PRO A 306 11.74 -3.61 -1.71
CA PRO A 306 12.28 -3.64 -3.07
C PRO A 306 13.82 -3.56 -3.05
N PRO A 307 14.55 -4.40 -3.80
CA PRO A 307 16.01 -4.43 -3.81
C PRO A 307 16.68 -3.06 -4.01
N GLU A 308 16.12 -2.25 -4.89
CA GLU A 308 16.62 -0.92 -5.24
C GLU A 308 16.48 0.11 -4.12
N LEU A 309 15.68 -0.18 -3.08
CA LEU A 309 15.52 0.66 -1.90
C LEU A 309 16.40 0.21 -0.72
N VAL A 310 17.10 -0.93 -0.83
CA VAL A 310 17.97 -1.43 0.23
C VAL A 310 19.25 -0.60 0.30
N LYS A 311 19.55 -0.03 1.48
CA LYS A 311 20.71 0.84 1.69
C LYS A 311 21.53 0.42 2.92
N ILE A 312 22.84 0.41 2.77
CA ILE A 312 23.75 0.21 3.91
C ILE A 312 23.47 1.27 4.98
N GLY A 313 23.46 0.86 6.24
CA GLY A 313 23.17 1.70 7.39
C GLY A 313 21.69 1.85 7.73
N MET A 314 20.76 1.36 6.89
CA MET A 314 19.32 1.45 7.17
C MET A 314 18.96 0.68 8.45
N ASP A 315 18.01 1.22 9.21
CA ASP A 315 17.45 0.56 10.37
C ASP A 315 16.55 -0.60 9.95
N LEU A 316 16.70 -1.72 10.65
CA LEU A 316 16.02 -2.97 10.39
C LEU A 316 15.38 -3.53 11.66
N GLU A 317 14.29 -4.26 11.47
CA GLU A 317 13.62 -5.02 12.52
C GLU A 317 13.49 -6.50 12.14
N LEU A 318 13.61 -7.36 13.15
CA LEU A 318 13.47 -8.80 13.03
C LEU A 318 12.04 -9.19 12.69
N VAL A 319 11.90 -10.06 11.69
CA VAL A 319 10.68 -10.78 11.38
C VAL A 319 10.96 -12.27 11.25
N PHE A 320 9.99 -13.10 11.58
CA PHE A 320 10.08 -14.55 11.40
C PHE A 320 9.25 -14.96 10.20
N ASP A 321 9.90 -15.55 9.20
CA ASP A 321 9.27 -16.04 7.98
C ASP A 321 9.19 -17.57 7.99
N ASP A 322 7.98 -18.08 7.71
CA ASP A 322 7.65 -19.49 7.61
C ASP A 322 8.00 -19.98 6.19
N THR A 323 9.29 -20.05 5.91
CA THR A 323 9.81 -20.36 4.56
C THR A 323 9.59 -21.81 4.10
N ASP A 324 9.31 -22.70 5.06
CA ASP A 324 8.93 -24.10 4.91
C ASP A 324 7.97 -24.44 6.06
N PRO A 325 7.02 -25.39 5.92
CA PRO A 325 6.07 -25.72 6.99
C PRO A 325 6.68 -26.07 8.35
N GLU A 326 7.95 -26.47 8.40
CA GLU A 326 8.66 -26.85 9.62
C GLU A 326 9.89 -25.97 9.90
N LEU A 327 10.17 -24.94 9.09
CA LEU A 327 11.36 -24.08 9.23
C LEU A 327 10.97 -22.60 9.30
N ILE A 328 11.10 -22.06 10.51
CA ILE A 328 10.98 -20.64 10.79
C ILE A 328 12.38 -20.02 10.74
N LEU A 329 12.57 -18.97 9.95
CA LEU A 329 13.85 -18.27 9.82
C LEU A 329 13.77 -16.83 10.34
N PRO A 330 14.78 -16.36 11.10
CA PRO A 330 14.89 -14.96 11.46
C PRO A 330 15.39 -14.17 10.25
N MET A 331 14.53 -13.32 9.73
CA MET A 331 14.79 -12.38 8.64
C MET A 331 14.67 -10.95 9.13
N PHE A 332 15.05 -9.99 8.29
CA PHE A 332 14.96 -8.58 8.65
C PHE A 332 14.22 -7.80 7.57
N ARG A 333 13.42 -6.83 7.98
CA ARG A 333 12.78 -5.87 7.09
C ARG A 333 13.15 -4.45 7.52
N PRO A 334 12.90 -3.41 6.70
CA PRO A 334 13.07 -2.02 7.14
C PRO A 334 12.34 -1.80 8.47
N ALA A 335 12.96 -1.10 9.42
CA ALA A 335 12.30 -0.81 10.69
C ALA A 335 11.06 0.06 10.46
N GLN A 336 9.99 -0.17 11.22
CA GLN A 336 8.86 0.75 11.20
C GLN A 336 9.32 2.17 11.56
N PRO A 337 8.94 3.21 10.78
CA PRO A 337 9.34 4.57 11.08
C PRO A 337 8.74 5.04 12.39
N VAL A 338 9.50 5.87 13.11
CA VAL A 338 9.01 6.55 14.31
C VAL A 338 8.21 7.77 13.87
N ARG A 339 6.98 7.90 14.38
CA ARG A 339 6.15 9.09 14.15
C ARG A 339 6.81 10.34 14.73
N ASN A 340 6.76 11.43 13.98
CA ASN A 340 7.13 12.74 14.49
C ASN A 340 6.02 13.33 15.36
N THR A 341 6.36 13.64 16.62
CA THR A 341 5.45 14.33 17.56
C THR A 341 5.55 15.85 17.46
N VAL A 342 6.57 16.35 16.75
CA VAL A 342 6.78 17.78 16.47
C VAL A 342 6.70 17.96 14.96
N THR A 343 5.86 18.89 14.51
CA THR A 343 5.67 19.16 13.10
C THR A 343 6.93 19.77 12.49
N ARG A 344 7.44 19.16 11.42
CA ARG A 344 8.52 19.68 10.59
C ARG A 344 8.10 20.99 9.96
N ARG A 345 9.02 21.95 9.89
CA ARG A 345 8.76 23.20 9.17
C ARG A 345 9.13 23.08 7.72
N PHE A 346 8.53 23.94 6.91
CA PHE A 346 8.84 24.03 5.50
C PHE A 346 10.34 24.24 5.26
N GLU A 347 11.04 25.03 6.07
CA GLU A 347 12.47 25.33 5.89
C GLU A 347 13.38 24.14 6.25
N ASP A 348 12.88 23.19 7.06
CA ASP A 348 13.65 22.06 7.59
C ASP A 348 13.73 20.87 6.62
N VAL A 349 13.06 20.95 5.46
CA VAL A 349 13.01 19.88 4.46
C VAL A 349 13.58 20.31 3.11
N ALA A 350 14.11 19.36 2.34
CA ALA A 350 14.76 19.63 1.06
C ALA A 350 14.27 18.73 -0.09
N VAL A 351 14.25 19.26 -1.32
CA VAL A 351 14.00 18.45 -2.52
C VAL A 351 15.06 17.35 -2.62
N GLY A 352 14.63 16.12 -2.89
CA GLY A 352 15.45 14.92 -2.89
C GLY A 352 15.55 14.23 -1.52
N GLU A 353 15.03 14.82 -0.42
CA GLU A 353 14.93 14.14 0.87
C GLU A 353 14.00 12.92 0.73
N GLU A 354 14.53 11.75 1.09
CA GLU A 354 13.77 10.51 1.13
C GLU A 354 13.14 10.32 2.51
N LEU A 355 11.90 9.87 2.51
CA LEU A 355 11.22 9.48 3.74
C LEU A 355 11.69 8.08 4.17
N PRO A 356 11.72 7.79 5.48
CA PRO A 356 11.97 6.44 5.96
C PRO A 356 10.99 5.43 5.36
N LEU A 357 11.48 4.25 4.98
CA LEU A 357 10.62 3.19 4.46
C LEU A 357 9.61 2.73 5.52
N TRP A 358 8.39 2.44 5.12
CA TRP A 358 7.35 1.94 6.02
C TRP A 358 6.75 0.63 5.54
N PRO A 359 7.16 -0.53 6.11
CA PRO A 359 6.49 -1.79 5.87
C PRO A 359 5.18 -1.87 6.65
N ILE A 360 4.12 -2.31 5.97
CA ILE A 360 2.76 -2.43 6.48
C ILE A 360 2.27 -3.84 6.19
N ASP A 361 1.97 -4.58 7.25
CA ASP A 361 1.39 -5.92 7.12
C ASP A 361 -0.08 -5.81 6.71
N VAL A 362 -0.41 -6.36 5.53
CA VAL A 362 -1.77 -6.41 5.01
C VAL A 362 -2.50 -7.54 5.73
N SER A 363 -2.97 -7.24 6.95
CA SER A 363 -3.68 -8.18 7.79
C SER A 363 -5.18 -8.21 7.47
N THR A 364 -5.87 -9.29 7.84
CA THR A 364 -7.34 -9.35 7.79
C THR A 364 -7.98 -8.20 8.58
N ARG A 365 -7.39 -7.84 9.73
CA ARG A 365 -7.86 -6.72 10.55
C ARG A 365 -7.82 -5.40 9.77
N LEU A 366 -6.71 -5.11 9.11
CA LEU A 366 -6.56 -3.89 8.31
C LEU A 366 -7.56 -3.86 7.16
N VAL A 367 -7.67 -4.96 6.41
CA VAL A 367 -8.55 -5.04 5.22
C VAL A 367 -10.03 -4.92 5.60
N VAL A 368 -10.51 -5.74 6.53
CA VAL A 368 -11.91 -5.74 6.94
C VAL A 368 -12.25 -4.48 7.75
N GLY A 369 -11.36 -4.06 8.65
CA GLY A 369 -11.53 -2.84 9.43
C GLY A 369 -11.60 -1.60 8.54
N GLY A 370 -10.70 -1.49 7.55
CA GLY A 370 -10.69 -0.43 6.56
C GLY A 370 -11.98 -0.37 5.76
N ALA A 371 -12.44 -1.51 5.23
CA ALA A 371 -13.70 -1.62 4.49
C ALA A 371 -14.92 -1.16 5.32
N ILE A 372 -15.01 -1.58 6.59
CA ILE A 372 -16.09 -1.16 7.50
C ILE A 372 -16.00 0.34 7.79
N ALA A 373 -14.81 0.85 8.12
CA ALA A 373 -14.59 2.25 8.45
C ALA A 373 -14.91 3.18 7.26
N THR A 374 -14.66 2.73 6.03
CA THR A 374 -14.99 3.46 4.81
C THR A 374 -16.43 3.26 4.38
N ARG A 375 -17.17 2.33 4.98
CA ARG A 375 -18.49 1.88 4.50
C ARG A 375 -18.43 1.33 3.07
N ASP A 376 -17.33 0.67 2.73
CA ASP A 376 -17.16 -0.01 1.46
C ASP A 376 -17.45 -1.50 1.64
N PHE A 377 -18.68 -1.88 1.34
CA PHE A 377 -19.18 -3.23 1.59
C PHE A 377 -19.11 -4.13 0.36
N GLU A 378 -18.28 -3.82 -0.64
CA GLU A 378 -18.02 -4.76 -1.73
C GLU A 378 -17.47 -6.09 -1.18
N ASP A 379 -18.03 -7.21 -1.64
CA ASP A 379 -17.86 -8.52 -0.99
C ASP A 379 -16.39 -8.99 -0.95
N ILE A 380 -15.57 -8.57 -1.91
CA ILE A 380 -14.15 -8.96 -2.00
C ILE A 380 -13.29 -8.46 -0.83
N HIS A 381 -13.79 -7.54 -0.02
CA HIS A 381 -13.09 -6.98 1.14
C HIS A 381 -13.37 -7.74 2.44
N HIS A 382 -14.44 -8.54 2.50
CA HIS A 382 -14.88 -9.20 3.74
C HIS A 382 -15.41 -10.64 3.56
N GLU A 383 -15.68 -11.09 2.33
CA GLU A 383 -16.02 -12.48 2.00
C GLU A 383 -14.87 -13.17 1.23
N VAL A 384 -14.18 -14.10 1.90
CA VAL A 384 -13.06 -14.86 1.30
C VAL A 384 -13.50 -15.61 0.05
N ALA A 385 -14.74 -16.13 0.03
CA ALA A 385 -15.23 -16.85 -1.14
C ALA A 385 -15.56 -15.91 -2.31
N ALA A 386 -16.03 -14.66 -2.11
CA ALA A 386 -16.12 -13.68 -3.19
C ALA A 386 -14.74 -13.33 -3.75
N ALA A 387 -13.77 -13.06 -2.87
CA ALA A 387 -12.41 -12.74 -3.29
C ALA A 387 -11.81 -13.87 -4.16
N LYS A 388 -11.99 -15.14 -3.74
CA LYS A 388 -11.57 -16.31 -4.53
C LYS A 388 -12.33 -16.46 -5.84
N ARG A 389 -13.65 -16.21 -5.87
CA ARG A 389 -14.45 -16.20 -7.11
C ARG A 389 -13.97 -15.11 -8.07
N ALA A 390 -13.46 -13.99 -7.56
CA ALA A 390 -12.84 -12.91 -8.33
C ALA A 390 -11.37 -13.21 -8.73
N GLY A 391 -10.83 -14.40 -8.41
CA GLY A 391 -9.48 -14.82 -8.78
C GLY A 391 -8.37 -14.28 -7.87
N LEU A 392 -8.71 -13.72 -6.71
CA LEU A 392 -7.75 -13.24 -5.72
C LEU A 392 -7.28 -14.39 -4.81
N LYS A 393 -6.06 -14.25 -4.28
CA LYS A 393 -5.50 -15.19 -3.30
C LYS A 393 -6.29 -15.17 -1.98
N ASP A 394 -6.65 -13.97 -1.53
CA ASP A 394 -7.40 -13.71 -0.30
C ASP A 394 -8.09 -12.32 -0.41
N LEU A 395 -8.68 -11.83 0.68
CA LEU A 395 -9.38 -10.54 0.76
C LEU A 395 -8.51 -9.40 0.22
N LEU A 396 -9.12 -8.53 -0.60
CA LEU A 396 -8.47 -7.38 -1.23
C LEU A 396 -8.61 -6.15 -0.33
N MET A 397 -7.53 -5.38 -0.16
CA MET A 397 -7.59 -4.07 0.48
C MET A 397 -8.25 -3.04 -0.46
N ASN A 398 -9.25 -2.31 0.03
CA ASN A 398 -9.93 -1.30 -0.77
C ASN A 398 -9.08 -0.04 -1.01
N VAL A 399 -9.42 0.71 -2.06
CA VAL A 399 -8.66 1.89 -2.49
C VAL A 399 -8.65 2.98 -1.42
N PHE A 400 -9.73 3.16 -0.68
CA PHE A 400 -9.80 4.15 0.39
C PHE A 400 -8.80 3.83 1.51
N THR A 401 -8.66 2.57 1.92
CA THR A 401 -7.63 2.17 2.89
C THR A 401 -6.23 2.45 2.34
N SER A 402 -5.97 2.17 1.06
CA SER A 402 -4.70 2.54 0.42
C SER A 402 -4.44 4.05 0.48
N ASN A 403 -5.41 4.89 0.11
CA ASN A 403 -5.30 6.35 0.21
C ASN A 403 -5.05 6.81 1.65
N GLY A 404 -5.76 6.21 2.60
CA GLY A 404 -5.60 6.46 4.03
C GLY A 404 -4.20 6.16 4.54
N LEU A 405 -3.64 5.00 4.18
CA LEU A 405 -2.27 4.64 4.54
C LEU A 405 -1.23 5.57 3.90
N CYS A 406 -1.44 5.99 2.65
CA CYS A 406 -0.57 6.95 1.99
C CYS A 406 -0.62 8.33 2.68
N SER A 407 -1.82 8.80 3.05
CA SER A 407 -2.02 10.04 3.81
C SER A 407 -1.39 9.96 5.20
N ARG A 408 -1.62 8.87 5.92
CA ARG A 408 -1.04 8.60 7.23
C ARG A 408 0.48 8.62 7.18
N TYR A 409 1.10 7.90 6.23
CA TYR A 409 2.56 7.82 6.08
C TYR A 409 3.22 9.20 6.06
N LEU A 410 2.65 10.09 5.25
CA LEU A 410 3.11 11.45 5.11
C LEU A 410 2.86 12.27 6.38
N SER A 411 1.66 12.17 6.96
CA SER A 411 1.33 12.90 8.19
C SER A 411 2.19 12.47 9.39
N GLU A 412 2.53 11.20 9.51
CA GLU A 412 3.38 10.70 10.59
C GLU A 412 4.84 11.11 10.42
N TRP A 413 5.33 11.16 9.18
CA TRP A 413 6.67 11.70 8.89
C TRP A 413 6.74 13.21 9.09
N ALA A 414 5.69 13.95 8.74
CA ALA A 414 5.71 15.41 8.83
C ALA A 414 5.43 15.89 10.26
N GLY A 415 4.51 15.24 10.97
CA GLY A 415 4.05 15.61 12.31
C GLY A 415 2.62 16.18 12.32
N PRO A 416 2.07 16.43 13.52
CA PRO A 416 0.63 16.54 13.73
C PRO A 416 -0.06 17.72 13.03
N ASP A 417 0.63 18.85 12.83
CA ASP A 417 0.06 20.07 12.23
C ASP A 417 0.24 20.14 10.71
N ALA A 418 0.97 19.20 10.12
CA ALA A 418 1.13 19.11 8.68
C ALA A 418 -0.19 18.65 8.04
N ARG A 419 -0.49 19.19 6.86
CA ARG A 419 -1.76 18.92 6.18
C ARG A 419 -1.51 18.30 4.82
N VAL A 420 -1.98 17.08 4.62
CA VAL A 420 -2.10 16.51 3.27
C VAL A 420 -3.20 17.27 2.52
N SER A 421 -2.87 17.86 1.38
CA SER A 421 -3.79 18.63 0.53
C SER A 421 -4.15 17.91 -0.77
N GLY A 422 -3.42 16.86 -1.15
CA GLY A 422 -3.79 16.03 -2.28
C GLY A 422 -3.08 14.67 -2.34
N VAL A 423 -3.74 13.74 -3.03
CA VAL A 423 -3.25 12.39 -3.34
C VAL A 423 -3.54 12.12 -4.80
N ASP A 424 -2.54 11.84 -5.64
CA ASP A 424 -2.72 11.40 -7.02
C ASP A 424 -1.91 10.15 -7.25
N ILE A 425 -2.59 9.00 -7.26
CA ILE A 425 -1.95 7.69 -7.36
C ILE A 425 -2.57 6.84 -8.45
N ARG A 426 -1.71 6.09 -9.12
CA ARG A 426 -2.03 4.96 -9.97
C ARG A 426 -2.04 3.69 -9.14
N LEU A 427 -3.07 2.87 -9.33
CA LEU A 427 -3.22 1.55 -8.74
C LEU A 427 -2.56 0.51 -9.65
N GLY A 428 -1.80 -0.40 -9.06
CA GLY A 428 -1.07 -1.47 -9.74
C GLY A 428 -1.48 -2.84 -9.24
N THR A 429 -0.55 -3.59 -8.67
CA THR A 429 -0.81 -4.94 -8.14
C THR A 429 -1.76 -4.88 -6.94
N PRO A 430 -2.59 -5.91 -6.71
CA PRO A 430 -3.51 -5.90 -5.57
C PRO A 430 -2.76 -6.10 -4.26
N ASN A 431 -3.20 -5.42 -3.20
CA ASN A 431 -2.82 -5.75 -1.82
C ASN A 431 -3.84 -6.74 -1.26
N VAL A 432 -3.38 -7.93 -0.90
CA VAL A 432 -4.21 -9.02 -0.37
C VAL A 432 -3.72 -9.44 1.00
N VAL A 433 -4.62 -10.02 1.80
CA VAL A 433 -4.28 -10.50 3.14
C VAL A 433 -3.07 -11.45 3.13
N GLY A 434 -2.17 -11.24 4.08
CA GLY A 434 -0.95 -12.03 4.27
C GLY A 434 0.24 -11.58 3.42
N ASP A 435 0.13 -10.44 2.73
CA ASP A 435 1.25 -9.75 2.11
C ASP A 435 1.75 -8.59 2.99
N THR A 436 2.88 -8.01 2.66
CA THR A 436 3.40 -6.77 3.27
C THR A 436 3.63 -5.76 2.16
N MET A 437 3.04 -4.57 2.31
CA MET A 437 3.29 -3.42 1.44
C MET A 437 4.32 -2.51 2.10
N THR A 438 5.35 -2.10 1.36
CA THR A 438 6.33 -1.13 1.82
C THR A 438 6.17 0.19 1.09
N LEU A 439 5.86 1.24 1.85
CA LEU A 439 5.78 2.62 1.35
C LEU A 439 7.16 3.26 1.34
N SER A 440 7.39 4.07 0.32
CA SER A 440 8.56 4.92 0.12
C SER A 440 8.12 6.21 -0.55
N ALA A 441 8.79 7.31 -0.22
CA ALA A 441 8.54 8.60 -0.82
C ALA A 441 9.81 9.45 -0.83
N ALA A 442 9.85 10.42 -1.73
CA ALA A 442 10.88 11.45 -1.75
C ALA A 442 10.28 12.79 -2.16
N ILE A 443 10.77 13.88 -1.57
CA ILE A 443 10.33 15.24 -1.90
C ILE A 443 10.77 15.54 -3.33
N ALA A 444 9.81 15.69 -4.24
CA ALA A 444 10.05 15.94 -5.66
C ALA A 444 10.07 17.44 -5.98
N ASP A 445 9.27 18.23 -5.26
CA ASP A 445 9.17 19.68 -5.45
C ASP A 445 8.82 20.40 -4.14
N LYS A 446 9.19 21.67 -4.06
CA LYS A 446 8.99 22.54 -2.90
C LYS A 446 8.76 23.98 -3.35
N GLN A 447 7.63 24.56 -2.95
CA GLN A 447 7.22 25.91 -3.35
C GLN A 447 6.40 26.62 -2.27
N GLU A 448 6.42 27.94 -2.28
CA GLU A 448 5.51 28.75 -1.47
C GLU A 448 4.30 29.16 -2.33
N VAL A 449 3.10 28.85 -1.86
CA VAL A 449 1.84 29.15 -2.58
C VAL A 449 0.90 29.83 -1.60
N ASP A 450 0.46 31.05 -1.91
CA ASP A 450 -0.46 31.84 -1.07
C ASP A 450 -0.01 31.96 0.40
N GLY A 451 1.30 32.12 0.62
CA GLY A 451 1.90 32.21 1.97
C GLY A 451 1.95 30.89 2.73
N LYS A 452 1.78 29.75 2.04
CA LYS A 452 1.92 28.41 2.61
C LYS A 452 3.11 27.68 1.99
N GLY A 453 3.87 26.97 2.83
CA GLY A 453 4.90 26.06 2.36
C GLY A 453 4.29 24.77 1.82
N VAL A 454 4.34 24.57 0.50
CA VAL A 454 3.79 23.39 -0.18
C VAL A 454 4.92 22.50 -0.68
N ILE A 455 4.87 21.21 -0.35
CA ILE A 455 5.76 20.19 -0.92
C ILE A 455 4.96 19.19 -1.73
N THR A 456 5.56 18.72 -2.82
CA THR A 456 5.06 17.58 -3.60
C THR A 456 6.03 16.42 -3.40
N LEU A 457 5.51 15.27 -3.00
CA LEU A 457 6.29 14.06 -2.80
C LEU A 457 5.95 13.06 -3.90
N SER A 458 6.97 12.43 -4.46
CA SER A 458 6.79 11.15 -5.16
C SER A 458 6.42 10.08 -4.14
N LEU A 459 5.56 9.14 -4.54
CA LEU A 459 5.08 8.07 -3.67
C LEU A 459 5.11 6.74 -4.40
N ARG A 460 5.56 5.70 -3.70
CA ARG A 460 5.52 4.32 -4.16
C ARG A 460 5.21 3.38 -3.00
N GLY A 461 4.28 2.45 -3.21
CA GLY A 461 3.98 1.35 -2.31
C GLY A 461 4.10 0.03 -3.05
N SER A 462 5.01 -0.83 -2.62
CA SER A 462 5.31 -2.09 -3.30
C SER A 462 5.07 -3.28 -2.39
N ASN A 463 4.52 -4.35 -2.95
CA ASN A 463 4.25 -5.62 -2.27
C ASN A 463 4.94 -6.78 -3.00
N SER A 464 4.65 -8.03 -2.59
CA SER A 464 5.28 -9.22 -3.18
C SER A 464 5.00 -9.42 -4.68
N LEU A 465 3.99 -8.75 -5.24
CA LEU A 465 3.59 -8.84 -6.65
C LEU A 465 4.12 -7.67 -7.49
N GLY A 466 4.64 -6.63 -6.88
CA GLY A 466 5.12 -5.41 -7.54
C GLY A 466 4.53 -4.14 -6.91
N ASP A 467 4.44 -3.07 -7.70
CA ASP A 467 3.93 -1.79 -7.20
C ASP A 467 2.41 -1.81 -7.07
N HIS A 468 1.92 -1.67 -5.84
CA HIS A 468 0.51 -1.50 -5.53
C HIS A 468 0.03 -0.08 -5.80
N VAL A 469 0.83 0.92 -5.40
CA VAL A 469 0.54 2.35 -5.63
C VAL A 469 1.79 3.07 -6.13
N THR A 470 1.62 3.94 -7.12
CA THR A 470 2.67 4.85 -7.61
C THR A 470 2.05 6.19 -7.94
N GLY A 471 2.69 7.30 -7.60
CA GLY A 471 2.17 8.62 -7.95
C GLY A 471 2.82 9.74 -7.15
N SER A 472 2.01 10.72 -6.77
CA SER A 472 2.44 11.86 -5.98
C SER A 472 1.42 12.25 -4.91
N MET A 473 1.91 12.92 -3.88
CA MET A 473 1.08 13.54 -2.85
C MET A 473 1.52 14.99 -2.63
N THR A 474 0.57 15.83 -2.24
CA THR A 474 0.83 17.24 -1.92
C THR A 474 0.53 17.48 -0.45
N MET A 475 1.42 18.23 0.20
CA MET A 475 1.33 18.55 1.62
C MET A 475 1.66 20.01 1.87
N GLU A 476 0.94 20.61 2.81
CA GLU A 476 1.23 21.91 3.39
C GLU A 476 1.99 21.71 4.71
N LEU A 477 3.15 22.34 4.81
CA LEU A 477 3.96 22.42 6.03
C LEU A 477 3.88 23.82 6.63
N PRO A 478 3.88 23.95 7.97
CA PRO A 478 4.00 25.24 8.63
C PRO A 478 5.30 25.96 8.20
N MET A 479 5.19 27.23 7.87
CA MET A 479 6.36 28.09 7.68
C MET A 479 6.93 28.51 9.03
N GLY A 480 8.25 28.72 9.10
CA GLY A 480 8.88 29.34 10.26
C GLY A 480 8.30 30.73 10.52
N ALA A 481 8.19 31.14 11.79
CA ALA A 481 7.96 32.54 12.11
C ALA A 481 9.11 33.36 11.49
N ASN A 482 8.78 34.34 10.63
CA ASN A 482 9.76 35.26 10.05
C ASN A 482 10.67 35.76 11.17
N LYS A 483 11.98 35.47 11.06
CA LYS A 483 12.99 35.98 11.99
C LYS A 483 13.11 37.50 11.91
#